data_AF-A0A258IUV5-F1
#
_entry.id   AF-A0A258IUV5-F1
#
_cell.length_a   1.000
_cell.length_b   1.000
_cell.length_c   1.000
_cell.angle_alpha   90.00
_cell.angle_beta   90.00
_cell.angle_gamma   90.00
#
_symmetry.space_group_name_H-M   'P 1'
#
loop_
_entity.id
_entity.type
_entity.pdbx_description
1 polymer ?
#
loop_
_entity_poly.entity_id
_entity_poly.type
_entity_poly.pdbx_seq_one_letter_code
_entity_poly.pdbx_strand_id
1 'polypeptide(L)' 'MALSDGQLTALKNLARKQAGDDVDWINISDARALTDLGFAQRDRVGWKITPEGLEALAAAS' A
#
# COMPACT_ATOMS: atom_id res chain seq x y z
N MET A 1 15.29 3.39 -4.13
CA MET A 1 14.86 1.99 -3.99
C MET A 1 13.60 1.84 -4.82
N ALA A 2 13.54 0.93 -5.79
CA ALA A 2 12.31 0.69 -6.54
C ALA A 2 11.44 -0.33 -5.77
N LEU A 3 10.12 -0.12 -5.73
CA LEU A 3 9.17 -1.08 -5.18
C LEU A 3 9.14 -2.33 -6.06
N SER A 4 8.97 -3.51 -5.45
CA SER A 4 8.67 -4.73 -6.21
C SER A 4 7.26 -4.65 -6.81
N ASP A 5 6.97 -5.45 -7.83
CA ASP A 5 5.62 -5.52 -8.43
C ASP A 5 4.54 -5.88 -7.39
N GLY A 6 4.87 -6.76 -6.44
CA GLY A 6 3.99 -7.13 -5.32
C GLY A 6 3.72 -5.95 -4.38
N GLN A 7 4.76 -5.21 -4.01
CA GLN A 7 4.63 -4.00 -3.21
C GLN A 7 3.85 -2.91 -3.94
N LEU A 8 4.08 -2.71 -5.23
CA LEU A 8 3.34 -1.73 -6.02
C LEU A 8 1.86 -2.10 -6.14
N THR A 9 1.56 -3.38 -6.33
CA THR A 9 0.18 -3.89 -6.37
C THR A 9 -0.51 -3.72 -5.02
N ALA A 10 0.18 -4.07 -3.91
CA ALA A 10 -0.34 -3.87 -2.57
C ALA A 10 -0.59 -2.37 -2.28
N LEU A 11 0.33 -1.49 -2.69
CA LEU A 11 0.21 -0.05 -2.51
C LEU A 11 -0.97 0.53 -3.31
N LYS A 12 -1.16 0.09 -4.56
CA LYS A 12 -2.35 0.43 -5.38
C LYS A 12 -3.65 -0.01 -4.70
N ASN A 13 -3.69 -1.24 -4.18
CA ASN A 13 -4.87 -1.75 -3.50
C ASN A 13 -5.13 -0.99 -2.19
N LEU A 14 -4.10 -0.57 -1.45
CA LEU A 14 -4.29 0.26 -0.26
C LEU A 14 -4.87 1.65 -0.61
N ALA A 15 -4.42 2.26 -1.71
CA ALA A 15 -4.97 3.53 -2.20
C ALA A 15 -6.45 3.41 -2.60
N ARG A 16 -6.81 2.36 -3.35
CA ARG A 16 -8.20 2.06 -3.75
C ARG A 16 -9.09 1.79 -2.53
N LYS A 17 -8.62 0.98 -1.58
CA LYS A 17 -9.33 0.72 -0.32
C LYS A 17 -9.59 2.01 0.47
N GLN A 18 -8.64 2.94 0.49
CA GLN A 18 -8.83 4.25 1.13
C GLN A 18 -9.88 5.11 0.41
N ALA A 19 -9.97 5.03 -0.92
CA ALA A 19 -10.99 5.72 -1.70
C ALA A 19 -12.41 5.13 -1.53
N GLY A 20 -12.54 4.01 -0.81
CA GLY A 20 -13.80 3.30 -0.62
C GLY A 20 -14.12 2.29 -1.72
N ASP A 21 -13.17 2.03 -2.62
CA ASP A 21 -13.31 0.99 -3.64
C ASP A 21 -13.15 -0.41 -3.05
N ASP A 22 -13.83 -1.37 -3.68
CA ASP A 22 -13.58 -2.78 -3.44
C ASP A 22 -12.19 -3.17 -3.95
N VAL A 23 -11.48 -4.01 -3.18
CA VAL A 23 -10.15 -4.47 -3.52
C VAL A 23 -10.07 -5.97 -3.31
N ASP A 24 -9.51 -6.68 -4.29
CA ASP A 24 -9.41 -8.14 -4.24
C ASP A 24 -8.65 -8.63 -3.00
N TRP A 25 -7.35 -8.36 -2.97
CA TRP A 25 -6.45 -8.93 -1.99
C TRP A 25 -5.24 -8.04 -1.78
N ILE A 26 -4.83 -7.90 -0.53
CA ILE A 26 -3.58 -7.25 -0.14
C ILE A 26 -2.69 -8.33 0.46
N ASN A 27 -1.55 -8.60 -0.20
CA ASN A 27 -0.58 -9.56 0.32
C ASN A 27 0.02 -9.03 1.63
N ILE A 28 -0.03 -9.87 2.67
CA ILE A 28 0.41 -9.49 4.02
C ILE A 28 1.91 -9.20 4.05
N SER A 29 2.73 -9.95 3.31
CA SER A 29 4.18 -9.73 3.26
C SER A 29 4.52 -8.40 2.62
N ASP A 30 3.85 -8.07 1.51
CA ASP A 30 4.02 -6.78 0.84
C ASP A 30 3.51 -5.62 1.70
N ALA A 31 2.34 -5.75 2.33
CA ALA A 31 1.80 -4.74 3.23
C ALA A 31 2.67 -4.49 4.46
N ARG A 32 3.31 -5.53 5.00
CA ARG A 32 4.32 -5.39 6.06
C ARG A 32 5.55 -4.65 5.56
N ALA A 33 6.11 -5.04 4.42
CA ALA A 33 7.25 -4.35 3.84
C ALA A 33 6.94 -2.86 3.57
N LEU A 34 5.75 -2.53 3.08
CA LEU A 34 5.29 -1.15 2.92
C LEU A 34 5.14 -0.42 4.26
N THR A 35 4.81 -1.13 5.34
CA THR A 35 4.78 -0.56 6.69
C THR A 35 6.18 -0.24 7.19
N ASP A 36 7.13 -1.15 6.98
CA ASP A 36 8.54 -0.95 7.31
C ASP A 36 9.15 0.22 6.51
N LEU A 37 8.66 0.46 5.29
CA LEU A 37 9.05 1.60 4.43
C LEU A 37 8.32 2.92 4.77
N GLY A 38 7.34 2.91 5.67
CA GLY A 38 6.53 4.09 6.01
C GLY A 38 5.45 4.46 4.98
N PHE A 39 5.20 3.61 3.98
CA PHE A 39 4.19 3.81 2.93
C PHE A 39 2.81 3.25 3.30
N ALA A 40 2.75 2.42 4.35
CA ALA A 40 1.52 1.90 4.89
C ALA A 40 1.54 1.92 6.43
N GLN A 41 0.37 1.92 7.04
CA GLN A 41 0.19 1.78 8.47
C GLN A 41 -0.76 0.63 8.77
N ARG A 42 -0.39 -0.23 9.72
CA ARG A 42 -1.26 -1.28 10.23
C ARG A 42 -2.20 -0.73 11.30
N ASP A 43 -3.50 -1.00 11.15
CA ASP A 43 -4.54 -0.71 12.14
C ASP A 43 -5.29 -1.98 12.56
N ARG A 44 -6.36 -1.83 13.35
CA ARG A 44 -7.17 -2.96 13.84
C ARG A 44 -7.98 -3.68 12.75
N VAL A 45 -8.16 -3.04 11.59
CA VAL A 45 -9.01 -3.51 10.47
C VAL A 45 -8.15 -3.92 9.25
N GLY A 46 -6.82 -3.76 9.33
CA GLY A 46 -5.86 -4.17 8.32
C GLY A 46 -4.77 -3.14 8.12
N TRP A 47 -4.58 -2.69 6.88
CA TRP A 47 -3.62 -1.66 6.51
C TRP A 47 -4.30 -0.48 5.84
N LYS A 48 -3.71 0.69 6.00
CA LYS A 48 -4.04 1.95 5.34
C LYS A 48 -2.79 2.49 4.67
N ILE A 49 -2.94 3.12 3.50
CA ILE A 49 -1.84 3.83 2.85
C ILE A 49 -1.55 5.13 3.61
N THR A 50 -0.29 5.55 3.65
CA THR A 50 0.10 6.85 4.21
C THR A 50 0.18 7.92 3.10
N PRO A 51 0.24 9.21 3.44
CA PRO A 51 0.52 10.25 2.46
C PRO A 51 1.80 9.98 1.64
N GLU A 52 2.87 9.54 2.30
CA GLU A 52 4.14 9.18 1.66
C GLU A 52 3.98 7.99 0.72
N GLY A 53 3.12 7.03 1.07
CA GLY A 53 2.77 5.91 0.21
C GLY A 53 2.01 6.35 -1.05
N LEU A 54 1.13 7.37 -0.95
CA LEU A 54 0.45 7.94 -2.12
C LEU A 54 1.45 8.65 -3.05
N GLU A 55 2.41 9.39 -2.49
CA GLU A 55 3.47 10.02 -3.27
C GLU A 55 4.37 8.99 -3.95
N ALA A 56 4.77 7.93 -3.23
CA ALA A 56 5.55 6.83 -3.78
C ALA A 56 4.79 6.10 -4.91
N LEU A 57 3.47 5.96 -4.78
CA LEU A 57 2.63 5.37 -5.82
C LEU A 57 2.58 6.25 -7.08
N ALA A 58 2.43 7.57 -6.92
CA ALA A 58 2.42 8.52 -8.03
C ALA A 58 3.78 8.63 -8.73
N ALA A 59 4.89 8.44 -8.00
CA ALA A 59 6.23 8.40 -8.57
C ALA A 59 6.53 7.09 -9.31
N ALA A 60 5.75 6.03 -9.04
CA ALA A 60 5.90 4.71 -9.66
C ALA A 60 4.92 4.46 -10.83
N SER A 61 4.09 5.45 -11.17
CA SER A 61 3.14 5.42 -12.30
C SER A 61 3.67 6.09 -13.56
#